data_AF-A0A7G6WTY2-F1
#
_entry.id   AF-A0A7G6WTY2-F1
#
_cell.length_a   1.000
_cell.length_b   1.000
_cell.length_c   1.000
_cell.angle_alpha   90.00
_cell.angle_beta   90.00
_cell.angle_gamma   90.00
#
_symmetry.space_group_name_H-M   'P 1'
#
loop_
_entity.id
_entity.type
_entity.pdbx_description
1 polymer ?
#
loop_
_entity_poly.entity_id
_entity_poly.type
_entity_poly.pdbx_seq_one_letter_code
_entity_poly.pdbx_strand_id
1 'polypeptide(L)'
;MTEGPVPPGADDPGEPAASPYEPVELSGQDGVGAPDPFLRLWTPHRMAYIAGENKPTSTEAGSGCPFCRIPGLSDADGLIAARAGAAYAVLNLYPYNPGHLMVVPYRHVADYTELTRAEVDDVAKLTQQAMRAVRIVSAAHGFNIGMNQGEIAGAGIAAHLHQHVVPRWGGDTNFMPVVAQTKVLPQLLSDTRALLAKSWPTD
;
A
#
# COMPACT_ATOMS: atom_id res chain seq x y z
N MET A 1 10.62 29.77 66.86
CA MET A 1 10.61 28.38 67.35
C MET A 1 9.15 28.00 67.56
N THR A 2 8.49 27.14 66.79
CA THR A 2 8.90 26.15 65.78
C THR A 2 7.70 25.90 64.87
N GLU A 3 7.89 25.99 63.55
CA GLU A 3 6.91 25.56 62.55
C GLU A 3 6.81 24.03 62.54
N GLY A 4 5.59 23.50 62.51
CA GLY A 4 5.32 22.07 62.38
C GLY A 4 5.55 21.58 60.94
N PRO A 5 5.77 20.27 60.72
CA PRO A 5 6.25 19.75 59.44
C PRO A 5 5.17 19.80 58.35
N VAL A 6 5.61 20.25 57.17
CA VAL A 6 4.87 20.22 55.89
C VAL A 6 4.64 18.75 55.48
N PRO A 7 3.44 18.36 54.99
CA PRO A 7 3.21 17.00 54.50
C PRO A 7 4.06 16.73 53.24
N PRO A 8 4.51 15.48 53.01
CA PRO A 8 5.31 15.16 51.83
C PRO A 8 4.51 15.45 50.56
N GLY A 9 5.21 16.03 49.60
CA GLY A 9 4.66 16.49 48.33
C GLY A 9 3.94 15.39 47.57
N ALA A 10 2.93 15.82 46.81
CA ALA A 10 2.36 15.02 45.75
C ALA A 10 3.50 14.50 44.86
N ASP A 11 3.47 13.20 44.59
CA ASP A 11 4.37 12.53 43.67
C ASP A 11 4.48 13.34 42.38
N ASP A 12 5.69 13.83 42.10
CA ASP A 12 6.05 14.36 40.79
C ASP A 12 5.89 13.20 39.80
N PRO A 13 4.97 13.26 38.82
CA PRO A 13 4.85 12.21 37.84
C PRO A 13 6.12 12.29 36.99
N GLY A 14 7.10 11.46 37.36
CA GLY A 14 8.40 11.42 36.70
C GLY A 14 8.25 11.42 35.19
N GLU A 15 9.17 12.14 34.53
CA GLU A 15 9.23 12.23 33.07
C GLU A 15 8.95 10.85 32.43
N PRO A 16 8.03 10.78 31.45
CA PRO A 16 7.70 9.52 30.82
C PRO A 16 8.98 8.92 30.24
N ALA A 17 9.27 7.68 30.64
CA ALA A 17 10.43 6.94 30.17
C ALA A 17 10.49 7.02 28.63
N ALA A 18 11.60 7.55 28.12
CA ALA A 18 11.84 7.61 26.69
C ALA A 18 11.71 6.20 26.09
N SER A 19 10.98 6.10 24.98
CA SER A 19 10.80 4.84 24.27
C SER A 19 12.17 4.21 23.97
N PRO A 20 12.40 2.93 24.30
CA PRO A 20 13.63 2.22 23.94
C PRO A 20 13.76 1.97 22.43
N TYR A 21 12.79 2.44 21.66
CA TYR A 21 12.75 2.33 20.21
C TYR A 21 13.48 3.52 19.59
N GLU A 22 14.73 3.30 19.18
CA GLU A 22 15.38 4.20 18.23
C GLU A 22 14.73 4.00 16.85
N PRO A 23 14.15 5.04 16.23
CA PRO A 23 13.61 4.92 14.88
C PRO A 23 14.72 4.55 13.92
N VAL A 24 14.54 3.44 13.20
CA VAL A 24 15.36 3.13 12.02
C VAL A 24 15.28 4.33 11.08
N GLU A 25 16.43 4.77 10.53
CA GLU A 25 16.45 5.84 9.54
C GLU A 25 15.43 5.57 8.44
N LEU A 26 14.57 6.56 8.21
CA LEU A 26 13.48 6.46 7.25
C LEU A 26 14.06 6.52 5.85
N SER A 27 14.20 5.36 5.21
CA SER A 27 14.41 5.30 3.77
C SER A 27 13.10 5.70 3.07
N GLY A 28 13.16 6.71 2.18
CA GLY A 28 12.06 7.02 1.28
C GLY A 28 11.70 5.79 0.44
N GLN A 29 10.40 5.48 0.35
CA GLN A 29 9.89 4.39 -0.49
C GLN A 29 9.06 4.98 -1.62
N ASP A 30 9.34 4.56 -2.85
CA ASP A 30 8.56 4.89 -4.03
C ASP A 30 7.24 4.09 -4.05
N GLY A 31 6.11 4.72 -4.35
CA GLY A 31 4.84 4.00 -4.51
C GLY A 31 3.65 4.90 -4.85
N VAL A 32 2.45 4.32 -5.02
CA VAL A 32 1.29 5.01 -5.63
C VAL A 32 0.05 5.03 -4.73
N GLY A 33 -0.63 6.18 -4.66
CA GLY A 33 -2.06 6.28 -4.36
C GLY A 33 -2.53 7.67 -3.91
N ALA A 34 -3.85 7.83 -3.82
CA ALA A 34 -4.49 9.09 -3.45
C ALA A 34 -4.60 9.23 -1.92
N PRO A 35 -4.67 10.46 -1.39
CA PRO A 35 -4.96 10.67 0.02
C PRO A 35 -6.35 10.13 0.37
N ASP A 36 -6.43 9.22 1.34
CA ASP A 36 -7.67 8.76 1.95
C ASP A 36 -7.83 9.35 3.38
N PRO A 37 -9.07 9.42 3.91
CA PRO A 37 -9.31 10.02 5.23
C PRO A 37 -8.94 9.09 6.39
N PHE A 38 -8.36 7.91 6.13
CA PHE A 38 -8.11 6.92 7.17
C PHE A 38 -6.74 7.13 7.81
N LEU A 39 -6.73 7.20 9.14
CA LEU A 39 -5.53 7.11 9.94
C LEU A 39 -5.01 5.67 9.88
N ARG A 40 -3.70 5.49 9.75
CA ARG A 40 -3.07 4.17 9.80
C ARG A 40 -2.22 4.12 11.05
N LEU A 41 -2.48 3.12 11.90
CA LEU A 41 -1.70 2.87 13.12
C LEU A 41 -0.44 2.08 12.75
N TRP A 42 0.37 2.59 11.82
CA TRP A 42 1.69 2.07 11.46
C TRP A 42 2.55 3.19 10.82
N THR A 43 3.74 3.39 11.41
CA THR A 43 5.02 3.96 10.92
C THR A 43 5.08 5.26 10.06
N PRO A 44 6.23 5.99 10.06
CA PRO A 44 6.34 7.45 9.78
C PRO A 44 5.97 7.98 8.38
N HIS A 45 5.43 7.13 7.50
CA HIS A 45 5.05 7.44 6.12
C HIS A 45 3.96 8.51 5.99
N ARG A 46 3.29 8.91 7.09
CA ARG A 46 2.35 10.04 7.11
C ARG A 46 2.98 11.35 6.66
N MET A 47 4.30 11.56 6.86
CA MET A 47 4.94 12.81 6.45
C MET A 47 5.19 12.87 4.93
N ALA A 48 5.71 11.82 4.31
CA ALA A 48 5.84 11.71 2.84
C ALA A 48 4.46 11.74 2.13
N TYR A 49 3.44 11.18 2.79
CA TYR A 49 2.04 11.17 2.36
C TYR A 49 1.38 12.56 2.30
N ILE A 50 1.64 13.43 3.28
CA ILE A 50 1.08 14.80 3.31
C ILE A 50 1.82 15.71 2.32
N ALA A 51 3.11 15.45 2.05
CA ALA A 51 3.94 16.24 1.15
C ALA A 51 3.60 16.03 -0.35
N GLY A 52 2.79 15.03 -0.71
CA GLY A 52 2.35 14.80 -2.09
C GLY A 52 3.44 14.27 -3.02
N GLU A 53 4.53 13.75 -2.47
CA GLU A 53 5.77 13.36 -3.18
C GLU A 53 5.59 12.28 -4.26
N ASN A 54 4.43 11.62 -4.31
CA ASN A 54 4.15 10.51 -5.21
C ASN A 54 2.89 10.66 -6.07
N LYS A 55 2.35 11.89 -6.19
CA LYS A 55 1.29 12.16 -7.17
C LYS A 55 1.88 12.17 -8.58
N PRO A 56 1.12 11.72 -9.60
CA PRO A 56 1.54 11.90 -10.97
C PRO A 56 1.75 13.39 -11.24
N THR A 57 2.92 13.73 -11.77
CA THR A 57 3.27 15.12 -12.14
C THR A 57 2.89 15.42 -13.60
N SER A 58 2.44 14.41 -14.34
CA SER A 58 1.97 14.48 -15.71
C SER A 58 0.95 13.39 -16.00
N THR A 59 0.05 13.64 -16.95
CA THR A 59 -0.85 12.64 -17.55
C THR A 59 -0.19 11.84 -18.67
N GLU A 60 0.97 12.29 -19.14
CA GLU A 60 1.72 11.66 -20.23
C GLU A 60 2.58 10.49 -19.74
N ALA A 61 2.94 9.62 -20.68
CA ALA A 61 3.89 8.53 -20.43
C ALA A 61 5.28 9.08 -20.03
N GLY A 62 5.96 8.39 -19.11
CA GLY A 62 7.33 8.72 -18.69
C GLY A 62 7.49 8.91 -17.19
N SER A 63 8.53 9.64 -16.77
CA SER A 63 8.94 9.75 -15.35
C SER A 63 7.91 10.43 -14.45
N GLY A 64 6.97 11.20 -15.02
CA GLY A 64 5.87 11.83 -14.31
C GLY A 64 4.73 10.87 -13.94
N CYS A 65 4.67 9.68 -14.55
CA CYS A 65 3.76 8.61 -14.18
C CYS A 65 4.49 7.56 -13.32
N PRO A 66 4.11 7.38 -12.04
CA PRO A 66 4.70 6.37 -11.17
C PRO A 66 4.70 4.95 -11.77
N PHE A 67 3.62 4.57 -12.46
CA PHE A 67 3.50 3.25 -13.08
C PHE A 67 4.40 3.04 -14.30
N CYS A 68 4.82 4.13 -14.96
CA CYS A 68 5.87 4.07 -15.98
C CYS A 68 7.27 4.00 -15.35
N ARG A 69 7.48 4.64 -14.19
CA ARG A 69 8.77 4.69 -13.49
C ARG A 69 9.12 3.37 -12.79
N ILE A 70 8.16 2.80 -12.06
CA ILE A 70 8.33 1.61 -11.21
C ILE A 70 9.02 0.44 -11.94
N PRO A 71 8.65 0.08 -13.18
CA PRO A 71 9.31 -1.01 -13.90
C PRO A 71 10.81 -0.84 -14.11
N GLY A 72 11.32 0.39 -14.11
CA GLY A 72 12.74 0.73 -14.24
C GLY A 72 13.54 0.67 -12.93
N LEU A 73 12.87 0.46 -11.79
CA LEU A 73 13.49 0.26 -10.48
C LEU A 73 13.77 -1.24 -10.23
N SER A 74 14.53 -1.53 -9.16
CA SER A 74 14.60 -2.90 -8.65
C SER A 74 13.23 -3.32 -8.13
N ASP A 75 12.92 -4.62 -8.14
CA ASP A 75 11.61 -5.10 -7.67
C ASP A 75 11.39 -4.81 -6.18
N ALA A 76 12.46 -4.70 -5.38
CA ALA A 76 12.36 -4.34 -3.98
C ALA A 76 11.98 -2.86 -3.82
N ASP A 77 12.65 -1.96 -4.54
CA ASP A 77 12.43 -0.51 -4.45
C ASP A 77 11.07 -0.11 -5.05
N GLY A 78 10.66 -0.78 -6.14
CA GLY A 78 9.37 -0.57 -6.79
C GLY A 78 8.21 -1.37 -6.19
N LEU A 79 8.45 -2.16 -5.15
CA LEU A 79 7.47 -3.07 -4.52
C LEU A 79 6.78 -4.05 -5.49
N ILE A 80 7.50 -4.48 -6.55
CA ILE A 80 6.98 -5.39 -7.57
C ILE A 80 6.99 -6.82 -7.04
N ALA A 81 5.82 -7.44 -6.96
CA ALA A 81 5.67 -8.83 -6.53
C ALA A 81 5.95 -9.81 -7.67
N ALA A 82 5.55 -9.48 -8.90
CA ALA A 82 5.78 -10.32 -10.07
C ALA A 82 5.72 -9.54 -11.38
N ARG A 83 6.30 -10.11 -12.44
CA ARG A 83 6.33 -9.57 -13.80
C ARG A 83 5.84 -10.61 -14.81
N ALA A 84 5.04 -10.17 -15.78
CA ALA A 84 4.68 -10.91 -16.98
C ALA A 84 5.24 -10.21 -18.22
N GLY A 85 4.79 -10.58 -19.42
CA GLY A 85 5.29 -10.02 -20.68
C GLY A 85 4.81 -8.60 -20.94
N ALA A 86 3.52 -8.34 -20.71
CA ALA A 86 2.83 -7.09 -21.00
C ALA A 86 2.32 -6.35 -19.75
N ALA A 87 2.39 -6.98 -18.57
CA ALA A 87 1.96 -6.40 -17.30
C ALA A 87 2.84 -6.85 -16.12
N TYR A 88 2.67 -6.20 -14.97
CA TYR A 88 3.33 -6.54 -13.71
C TYR A 88 2.37 -6.37 -12.53
N ALA A 89 2.69 -7.03 -11.41
CA ALA A 89 1.95 -6.95 -10.17
C ALA A 89 2.79 -6.22 -9.11
N VAL A 90 2.24 -5.17 -8.51
CA VAL A 90 2.94 -4.27 -7.58
C VAL A 90 2.08 -4.01 -6.34
N LEU A 91 2.68 -3.92 -5.15
CA LEU A 91 1.91 -3.55 -3.97
C LEU A 91 1.37 -2.12 -4.06
N ASN A 92 0.19 -1.91 -3.48
CA ASN A 92 -0.29 -0.55 -3.25
C ASN A 92 0.44 0.05 -2.03
N LEU A 93 0.98 1.25 -2.19
CA LEU A 93 1.65 1.97 -1.11
C LEU A 93 0.68 2.35 0.02
N TYR A 94 -0.60 2.51 -0.32
CA TYR A 94 -1.69 2.82 0.60
C TYR A 94 -2.70 1.69 0.60
N PRO A 95 -2.33 0.52 1.15
CA PRO A 95 -3.14 -0.68 1.04
C PRO A 95 -4.47 -0.53 1.81
N TYR A 96 -5.56 -1.10 1.28
CA TYR A 96 -6.81 -1.20 2.03
C TYR A 96 -6.71 -2.25 3.13
N ASN A 97 -6.05 -3.36 2.83
CA ASN A 97 -5.71 -4.46 3.72
C ASN A 97 -4.30 -4.96 3.35
N PRO A 98 -3.57 -5.62 4.26
CA PRO A 98 -2.27 -6.22 3.95
C PRO A 98 -2.38 -7.17 2.75
N GLY A 99 -1.42 -7.09 1.82
CA GLY A 99 -1.45 -7.83 0.56
C GLY A 99 -2.30 -7.18 -0.55
N HIS A 100 -2.82 -5.96 -0.36
CA HIS A 100 -3.40 -5.17 -1.44
C HIS A 100 -2.33 -4.87 -2.50
N LEU A 101 -2.56 -5.38 -3.70
CA LEU A 101 -1.70 -5.14 -4.86
C LEU A 101 -2.52 -4.66 -6.07
N MET A 102 -1.80 -4.19 -7.08
CA MET A 102 -2.33 -3.74 -8.35
C MET A 102 -1.66 -4.51 -9.48
N VAL A 103 -2.43 -4.86 -10.50
CA VAL A 103 -1.93 -5.40 -11.77
C VAL A 103 -1.98 -4.28 -12.81
N VAL A 104 -0.83 -4.02 -13.45
CA VAL A 104 -0.60 -2.81 -14.24
C VAL A 104 0.04 -3.19 -15.58
N PRO A 105 -0.52 -2.79 -16.73
CA PRO A 105 0.14 -2.95 -18.02
C PRO A 105 1.40 -2.08 -18.08
N TYR A 106 2.46 -2.53 -18.75
CA TYR A 106 3.65 -1.71 -18.94
C TYR A 106 3.38 -0.48 -19.80
N ARG A 107 2.53 -0.64 -20.83
CA ARG A 107 2.12 0.47 -21.69
C ARG A 107 1.27 1.45 -20.87
N HIS A 108 1.58 2.73 -21.02
CA HIS A 108 0.79 3.82 -20.47
C HIS A 108 -0.53 3.93 -21.25
N VAL A 109 -1.59 3.37 -20.69
CA VAL A 109 -2.93 3.31 -21.29
C VAL A 109 -3.96 3.51 -20.20
N ALA A 110 -4.92 4.39 -20.42
CA ALA A 110 -5.91 4.76 -19.41
C ALA A 110 -7.11 3.81 -19.44
N ASP A 111 -7.66 3.58 -20.63
CA ASP A 111 -8.94 2.90 -20.79
C ASP A 111 -8.77 1.39 -20.97
N TYR A 112 -9.57 0.60 -20.24
CA TYR A 112 -9.52 -0.86 -20.32
C TYR A 112 -9.84 -1.39 -21.73
N THR A 113 -10.68 -0.68 -22.48
CA THR A 113 -11.07 -1.07 -23.85
C THR A 113 -9.94 -0.90 -24.86
N GLU A 114 -8.89 -0.15 -24.52
CA GLU A 114 -7.73 0.09 -25.37
C GLU A 114 -6.61 -0.93 -25.15
N LEU A 115 -6.79 -1.89 -24.24
CA LEU A 115 -5.83 -2.98 -24.05
C LEU A 115 -5.79 -3.90 -25.27
N THR A 116 -4.58 -4.27 -25.67
CA THR A 116 -4.35 -5.36 -26.63
C THR A 116 -4.72 -6.70 -25.98
N ARG A 117 -4.96 -7.73 -26.81
CA ARG A 117 -5.22 -9.09 -26.30
C ARG A 117 -4.13 -9.60 -25.37
N ALA A 118 -2.86 -9.38 -25.71
CA ALA A 118 -1.74 -9.81 -24.88
C ALA A 118 -1.73 -9.12 -23.50
N GLU A 119 -2.08 -7.82 -23.45
CA GLU A 119 -2.20 -7.09 -22.18
C GLU A 119 -3.38 -7.59 -21.35
N VAL A 120 -4.53 -7.86 -21.98
CA VAL A 120 -5.69 -8.45 -21.28
C VAL A 120 -5.33 -9.81 -20.70
N ASP A 121 -4.68 -10.67 -21.48
CA ASP A 121 -4.28 -12.02 -21.06
C ASP A 121 -3.32 -11.97 -19.85
N ASP A 122 -2.29 -11.11 -19.91
CA ASP A 122 -1.33 -10.97 -18.82
C ASP A 122 -1.93 -10.31 -17.57
N VAL A 123 -2.81 -9.30 -17.74
CA VAL A 123 -3.55 -8.70 -16.61
C VAL A 123 -4.42 -9.76 -15.93
N ALA A 124 -5.15 -10.56 -16.71
CA ALA A 124 -5.99 -11.63 -16.17
C ALA A 124 -5.16 -12.73 -15.51
N LYS A 125 -4.06 -13.15 -16.13
CA LYS A 125 -3.15 -14.17 -15.58
C LYS A 125 -2.56 -13.72 -14.26
N LEU A 126 -1.98 -12.51 -14.21
CA LEU A 126 -1.39 -11.96 -12.99
C LEU A 126 -2.43 -11.76 -11.89
N THR A 127 -3.66 -11.37 -12.23
CA THR A 127 -4.75 -11.26 -11.25
C THR A 127 -5.05 -12.61 -10.60
N GLN A 128 -5.14 -13.69 -11.38
CA GLN A 128 -5.37 -15.02 -10.84
C GLN A 128 -4.19 -15.51 -9.98
N GLN A 129 -2.96 -15.28 -10.45
CA GLN A 129 -1.75 -15.63 -9.70
C GLN A 129 -1.64 -14.85 -8.38
N ALA A 130 -1.95 -13.55 -8.39
CA ALA A 130 -2.01 -12.70 -7.21
C ALA A 130 -2.97 -13.26 -6.15
N MET A 131 -4.19 -13.65 -6.55
CA MET A 131 -5.16 -14.24 -5.62
C MET A 131 -4.63 -15.54 -5.00
N ARG A 132 -3.98 -16.40 -5.80
CA ARG A 132 -3.37 -17.64 -5.31
C ARG A 132 -2.22 -17.35 -4.34
N ALA A 133 -1.29 -16.48 -4.72
CA ALA A 133 -0.15 -16.08 -3.90
C ALA A 133 -0.61 -15.50 -2.55
N VAL A 134 -1.54 -14.54 -2.59
CA VAL A 134 -2.08 -13.91 -1.38
C VAL A 134 -2.78 -14.95 -0.50
N ARG A 135 -3.60 -15.85 -1.08
CA ARG A 135 -4.26 -16.90 -0.31
C ARG A 135 -3.26 -17.84 0.38
N ILE A 136 -2.16 -18.18 -0.28
CA ILE A 136 -1.10 -19.02 0.29
C ILE A 136 -0.47 -18.35 1.51
N VAL A 137 -0.16 -17.05 1.41
CA VAL A 137 0.64 -16.37 2.44
C VAL A 137 -0.18 -15.82 3.60
N SER A 138 -1.48 -15.57 3.41
CA SER A 138 -2.31 -14.87 4.40
C SER A 138 -3.67 -15.51 4.67
N ALA A 139 -3.99 -16.63 4.02
CA ALA A 139 -5.26 -17.33 4.17
C ALA A 139 -6.50 -16.43 3.95
N ALA A 140 -6.41 -15.48 2.99
CA ALA A 140 -7.53 -14.60 2.67
C ALA A 140 -8.81 -15.39 2.35
N HIS A 141 -9.92 -15.00 3.01
CA HIS A 141 -11.24 -15.66 2.84
C HIS A 141 -11.95 -15.23 1.55
N GLY A 142 -11.61 -14.06 1.02
CA GLY A 142 -12.20 -13.51 -0.20
C GLY A 142 -11.34 -12.40 -0.80
N PHE A 143 -11.80 -11.86 -1.94
CA PHE A 143 -11.11 -10.79 -2.65
C PHE A 143 -12.12 -9.80 -3.24
N ASN A 144 -11.78 -8.51 -3.22
CA ASN A 144 -12.35 -7.52 -4.13
C ASN A 144 -11.37 -7.29 -5.28
N ILE A 145 -11.89 -7.33 -6.51
CA ILE A 145 -11.13 -7.11 -7.72
C ILE A 145 -11.84 -6.02 -8.50
N GLY A 146 -11.13 -4.97 -8.91
CA GLY A 146 -11.78 -3.82 -9.55
C GLY A 146 -10.80 -2.86 -10.21
N MET A 147 -11.35 -2.01 -11.07
CA MET A 147 -10.66 -0.91 -11.72
C MET A 147 -11.55 0.32 -11.62
N ASN A 148 -10.96 1.47 -11.31
CA ASN A 148 -11.63 2.75 -11.45
C ASN A 148 -11.26 3.32 -12.82
N GLN A 149 -12.24 3.58 -13.69
CA GLN A 149 -12.03 4.05 -15.06
C GLN A 149 -12.39 5.54 -15.16
N GLY A 150 -11.38 6.39 -15.32
CA GLY A 150 -11.49 7.85 -15.32
C GLY A 150 -11.45 8.49 -13.92
N GLU A 151 -11.14 9.79 -13.88
CA GLU A 151 -10.98 10.55 -12.62
C GLU A 151 -12.25 10.53 -11.75
N ILE A 152 -13.42 10.69 -12.38
CA ILE A 152 -14.73 10.71 -11.69
C ILE A 152 -15.05 9.37 -11.02
N ALA A 153 -14.54 8.26 -11.55
CA ALA A 153 -14.69 6.94 -10.92
C ALA A 153 -13.75 6.76 -9.71
N GLY A 154 -12.94 7.76 -9.37
CA GLY A 154 -12.00 7.71 -8.24
C GLY A 154 -10.66 7.06 -8.57
N ALA A 155 -10.24 7.08 -9.83
CA ALA A 155 -8.90 6.62 -10.21
C ALA A 155 -7.85 7.62 -9.72
N GLY A 156 -6.99 7.19 -8.78
CA GLY A 156 -5.93 8.05 -8.24
C GLY A 156 -4.85 8.41 -9.27
N ILE A 157 -4.65 7.55 -10.26
CA ILE A 157 -3.84 7.80 -11.47
C ILE A 157 -4.69 7.41 -12.68
N ALA A 158 -5.54 8.31 -13.14
CA ALA A 158 -6.52 8.00 -14.19
C ALA A 158 -5.89 7.71 -15.56
N ALA A 159 -4.70 8.27 -15.85
CA ALA A 159 -4.06 8.15 -17.15
C ALA A 159 -3.36 6.79 -17.39
N HIS A 160 -3.25 5.94 -16.36
CA HIS A 160 -2.59 4.64 -16.48
C HIS A 160 -3.36 3.59 -15.66
N LEU A 161 -3.98 2.67 -16.39
CA LEU A 161 -4.82 1.61 -15.89
C LEU A 161 -4.12 0.77 -14.83
N HIS A 162 -4.86 0.43 -13.78
CA HIS A 162 -4.39 -0.48 -12.73
C HIS A 162 -5.59 -1.22 -12.12
N GLN A 163 -5.51 -2.55 -12.08
CA GLN A 163 -6.52 -3.41 -11.48
C GLN A 163 -6.13 -3.72 -10.03
N HIS A 164 -6.97 -3.32 -9.10
CA HIS A 164 -6.82 -3.64 -7.69
C HIS A 164 -7.17 -5.11 -7.40
N VAL A 165 -6.35 -5.76 -6.58
CA VAL A 165 -6.61 -7.06 -5.96
C VAL A 165 -6.49 -6.88 -4.45
N VAL A 166 -7.64 -6.84 -3.76
CA VAL A 166 -7.73 -6.54 -2.33
C VAL A 166 -8.18 -7.79 -1.57
N PRO A 167 -7.32 -8.41 -0.75
CA PRO A 167 -7.74 -9.54 0.08
C PRO A 167 -8.66 -9.11 1.21
N ARG A 168 -9.62 -10.00 1.55
CA ARG A 168 -10.67 -9.77 2.55
C ARG A 168 -10.73 -10.93 3.54
N TRP A 169 -11.07 -10.59 4.79
CA TRP A 169 -11.34 -11.54 5.86
C TRP A 169 -12.68 -11.25 6.52
N GLY A 170 -13.28 -12.28 7.12
CA GLY A 170 -14.47 -12.09 7.95
C GLY A 170 -14.11 -11.18 9.14
N GLY A 171 -14.82 -10.07 9.30
CA GLY A 171 -14.56 -9.11 10.38
C GLY A 171 -13.36 -8.17 10.16
N ASP A 172 -12.79 -8.10 8.95
CA ASP A 172 -11.70 -7.15 8.63
C ASP A 172 -12.13 -5.67 8.73
N THR A 173 -13.44 -5.43 8.71
CA THR A 173 -14.07 -4.15 9.02
C THR A 173 -14.65 -4.22 10.42
N ASN A 174 -13.89 -3.75 11.41
CA ASN A 174 -14.28 -3.71 12.81
C ASN A 174 -14.45 -2.25 13.29
N PHE A 175 -14.59 -2.03 14.60
CA PHE A 175 -14.80 -0.68 15.14
C PHE A 175 -13.64 0.29 14.81
N MET A 176 -12.42 -0.21 14.58
CA MET A 176 -11.26 0.63 14.27
C MET A 176 -11.44 1.36 12.93
N PRO A 177 -11.69 0.70 11.78
CA PRO A 177 -12.01 1.41 10.54
C PRO A 177 -13.33 2.19 10.57
N VAL A 178 -14.35 1.68 11.28
CA VAL A 178 -15.71 2.22 11.20
C VAL A 178 -15.93 3.45 12.09
N VAL A 179 -15.41 3.42 13.31
CA VAL A 179 -15.63 4.48 14.31
C VAL A 179 -14.39 5.37 14.43
N ALA A 180 -13.21 4.75 14.53
CA ALA A 180 -11.97 5.49 14.73
C ALA A 180 -11.29 5.92 13.43
N GLN A 181 -11.90 5.62 12.26
CA GLN A 181 -11.31 5.82 10.92
C GLN A 181 -9.85 5.35 10.87
N THR A 182 -9.52 4.28 11.60
CA THR A 182 -8.15 3.82 11.77
C THR A 182 -7.98 2.39 11.30
N LYS A 183 -7.01 2.13 10.42
CA LYS A 183 -6.67 0.78 9.96
C LYS A 183 -5.38 0.28 10.60
N VAL A 184 -5.41 -0.97 11.07
CA VAL A 184 -4.23 -1.67 11.60
C VAL A 184 -3.70 -2.58 10.49
N LEU A 185 -2.45 -2.36 10.08
CA LEU A 185 -1.76 -3.16 9.06
C LEU A 185 -0.60 -3.90 9.74
N PRO A 186 -0.76 -5.15 10.17
CA PRO A 186 0.21 -5.82 11.04
C PRO A 186 1.56 -6.19 10.39
N GLN A 187 1.84 -5.76 9.16
CA GLN A 187 3.02 -6.17 8.40
C GLN A 187 3.56 -5.04 7.51
N LEU A 188 4.89 -4.92 7.42
CA LEU A 188 5.59 -3.99 6.54
C LEU A 188 5.32 -4.30 5.06
N LEU A 189 5.33 -3.28 4.21
CA LEU A 189 5.19 -3.43 2.75
C LEU A 189 6.35 -4.24 2.15
N SER A 190 7.59 -3.97 2.58
CA SER A 190 8.78 -4.71 2.15
C SER A 190 8.66 -6.21 2.43
N ASP A 191 8.22 -6.56 3.64
CA ASP A 191 8.08 -7.95 4.08
C ASP A 191 6.92 -8.63 3.35
N THR A 192 5.82 -7.90 3.17
CA THR A 192 4.67 -8.36 2.39
C THR A 192 5.08 -8.66 0.94
N ARG A 193 5.86 -7.77 0.32
CA ARG A 193 6.36 -7.93 -1.05
C ARG A 193 7.26 -9.15 -1.15
N ALA A 194 8.24 -9.28 -0.24
CA ALA A 194 9.17 -10.40 -0.24
C ALA A 194 8.45 -11.75 -0.08
N LEU A 195 7.44 -11.81 0.79
CA LEU A 195 6.64 -13.00 1.03
C LEU A 195 5.80 -13.39 -0.20
N LEU A 196 5.17 -12.40 -0.85
CA LEU A 196 4.39 -12.61 -2.06
C LEU A 196 5.26 -13.03 -3.25
N ALA A 197 6.39 -12.34 -3.47
CA ALA A 197 7.32 -12.67 -4.56
C ALA A 197 7.88 -14.08 -4.40
N LYS A 198 8.24 -14.49 -3.17
CA LYS A 198 8.72 -15.85 -2.88
C LYS A 198 7.65 -16.92 -3.11
N SER A 199 6.37 -16.60 -2.90
CA SER A 199 5.25 -17.53 -2.96
C SER A 199 4.44 -17.41 -4.25
N TRP A 200 4.98 -16.70 -5.26
CA TRP A 200 4.26 -16.44 -6.49
C TRP A 200 4.17 -17.72 -7.36
N PRO A 201 2.97 -18.13 -7.80
CA PRO A 201 2.79 -19.30 -8.64
C PRO A 201 3.39 -19.11 -10.04
N THR A 202 3.95 -20.17 -10.62
CA THR A 202 4.71 -20.13 -11.89
C THR A 202 3.96 -20.75 -13.09
N ASP A 203 2.77 -21.28 -12.84
CA ASP A 203 1.78 -21.80 -13.78
C ASP A 203 1.20 -20.71 -14.72
#